data_AF-A0A503TNE5-F1
#
_entry.id   AF-A0A503TNE5-F1
#
_cell.length_a   1.000
_cell.length_b   1.000
_cell.length_c   1.000
_cell.angle_alpha   90.00
_cell.angle_beta   90.00
_cell.angle_gamma   90.00
#
_symmetry.space_group_name_H-M   'P 1'
#
loop_
_entity.id
_entity.type
_entity.pdbx_description
1 polymer ?
#
loop_
_entity_poly.entity_id
_entity_poly.type
_entity_poly.pdbx_seq_one_letter_code
_entity_poly.pdbx_strand_id
1 'polypeptide(L)'
;MPLDTQTYIESYLADPSEWHWSTHDEPREIKLKRVMAILAKARLPEHAKAVAQLGVGPFEDMMSDWLLDRLEAYLPFDVALYTALSGLYVFNEPPAVQDRLARMMAASERARKK
;
A
#
# COMPACT_ATOMS: atom_id res chain seq x y z
N MET A 1 20.13 -17.67 -3.65
CA MET A 1 19.36 -17.55 -4.91
C MET A 1 18.36 -16.43 -4.68
N PRO A 2 18.32 -15.37 -5.51
CA PRO A 2 17.27 -14.38 -5.36
C PRO A 2 15.93 -15.08 -5.59
N LEU A 3 15.01 -14.94 -4.63
CA LEU A 3 13.62 -15.37 -4.79
C LEU A 3 13.08 -14.71 -6.07
N ASP A 4 12.48 -15.51 -6.96
CA ASP A 4 11.73 -14.92 -8.05
C ASP A 4 10.59 -14.05 -7.50
N THR A 5 10.16 -13.04 -8.26
CA THR A 5 9.19 -12.05 -7.79
C THR A 5 7.85 -12.69 -7.38
N GLN A 6 7.45 -13.80 -8.00
CA GLN A 6 6.21 -14.47 -7.67
C GLN A 6 6.32 -15.20 -6.34
N THR A 7 7.39 -15.97 -6.14
CA THR A 7 7.68 -16.67 -4.89
C THR A 7 7.84 -15.69 -3.74
N TYR A 8 8.43 -14.51 -3.99
CA TYR A 8 8.47 -13.41 -3.00
C TYR A 8 7.05 -13.00 -2.58
N ILE A 9 6.17 -12.70 -3.55
CA ILE A 9 4.81 -12.21 -3.27
C ILE A 9 4.00 -13.28 -2.52
N GLU A 10 4.08 -14.53 -2.97
CA GLU A 10 3.38 -15.65 -2.35
C GLU A 10 3.88 -15.90 -0.92
N SER A 11 5.19 -15.84 -0.69
CA SER A 11 5.79 -15.97 0.64
C SER A 11 5.39 -14.83 1.57
N TYR A 12 5.35 -13.60 1.06
CA TYR A 12 4.88 -12.44 1.82
C TYR A 12 3.41 -12.55 2.24
N LEU A 13 2.55 -12.97 1.29
CA LEU A 13 1.12 -13.14 1.57
C LEU A 13 0.86 -14.28 2.56
N ALA A 14 1.68 -15.35 2.52
CA ALA A 14 1.58 -16.49 3.42
C ALA A 14 2.00 -16.17 4.85
N ASP A 15 3.11 -15.44 5.03
CA ASP A 15 3.58 -15.02 6.35
C ASP A 15 4.20 -13.61 6.33
N PRO A 16 3.39 -12.55 6.52
CA PRO A 16 3.89 -11.18 6.56
C PRO A 16 4.76 -10.87 7.79
N SER A 17 4.75 -11.72 8.83
CA SER A 17 5.46 -11.48 10.10
C SER A 17 6.98 -11.47 9.93
N GLU A 18 7.46 -12.28 9.00
CA GLU A 18 8.89 -12.49 8.72
C GLU A 18 9.49 -11.33 7.89
N TRP A 19 8.68 -10.33 7.52
CA TRP A 19 9.08 -9.26 6.62
C TRP A 19 9.16 -7.91 7.32
N HIS A 20 10.35 -7.29 7.28
CA HIS A 20 10.61 -5.98 7.85
C HIS A 20 10.87 -4.95 6.73
N TRP A 21 9.83 -4.27 6.27
CA TRP A 21 9.92 -3.28 5.18
C TRP A 21 10.86 -2.10 5.48
N SER A 22 11.01 -1.74 6.75
CA SER A 22 11.87 -0.65 7.23
C SER A 22 13.37 -0.94 7.07
N THR A 23 13.78 -2.21 6.98
CA THR A 23 15.19 -2.59 6.78
C THR A 23 15.59 -2.74 5.31
N HIS A 24 14.65 -2.54 4.38
CA HIS A 24 14.90 -2.63 2.95
C HIS A 24 15.29 -1.27 2.37
N ASP A 25 16.58 -1.11 2.02
CA ASP A 25 17.17 0.08 1.37
C ASP A 25 16.91 0.12 -0.15
N GLU A 26 15.70 -0.29 -0.55
CA GLU A 26 15.32 -0.28 -1.96
C GLU A 26 14.83 1.11 -2.38
N PRO A 27 15.14 1.56 -3.61
CA PRO A 27 14.58 2.78 -4.17
C PRO A 27 13.05 2.80 -4.09
N ARG A 28 12.47 3.97 -3.78
CA ARG A 28 11.01 4.14 -3.58
C ARG A 28 10.18 3.60 -4.75
N GLU A 29 10.64 3.72 -5.99
CA GLU A 29 9.96 3.16 -7.16
C GLU A 29 9.91 1.63 -7.17
N ILE A 30 10.99 0.97 -6.77
CA ILE A 30 11.06 -0.50 -6.68
C ILE A 30 10.17 -0.97 -5.54
N LYS A 31 10.25 -0.30 -4.38
CA LYS A 31 9.39 -0.56 -3.22
C LYS A 31 7.91 -0.44 -3.59
N LEU A 32 7.50 0.65 -4.25
CA LEU A 32 6.12 0.84 -4.71
C LEU A 32 5.68 -0.24 -5.70
N LYS A 33 6.48 -0.57 -6.72
CA LYS A 33 6.14 -1.64 -7.68
C LYS A 33 5.89 -2.96 -6.97
N ARG A 34 6.71 -3.30 -5.97
CA ARG A 34 6.56 -4.52 -5.18
C ARG A 34 5.29 -4.49 -4.33
N VAL A 35 5.02 -3.40 -3.62
CA VAL A 35 3.77 -3.23 -2.84
C VAL A 35 2.55 -3.40 -3.74
N MET A 36 2.52 -2.74 -4.89
CA MET A 36 1.40 -2.84 -5.83
C MET A 36 1.23 -4.27 -6.39
N ALA A 37 2.33 -4.98 -6.66
CA ALA A 37 2.28 -6.37 -7.10
C ALA A 37 1.71 -7.31 -6.02
N ILE A 38 2.03 -7.07 -4.75
CA ILE A 38 1.46 -7.81 -3.62
C ILE A 38 -0.04 -7.53 -3.51
N LEU A 39 -0.45 -6.26 -3.54
CA LEU A 39 -1.86 -5.87 -3.47
C LEU A 39 -2.69 -6.47 -4.61
N ALA A 40 -2.15 -6.52 -5.83
CA ALA A 40 -2.82 -7.14 -6.98
C ALA A 40 -3.05 -8.66 -6.82
N LYS A 41 -2.31 -9.32 -5.94
CA LYS A 41 -2.48 -10.75 -5.60
C LYS A 41 -3.19 -10.97 -4.27
N ALA A 42 -3.33 -9.93 -3.45
CA ALA A 42 -3.99 -10.01 -2.16
C ALA A 42 -5.48 -10.33 -2.34
N ARG A 43 -6.02 -11.14 -1.43
CA ARG A 43 -7.43 -11.51 -1.37
C ARG A 43 -7.89 -11.24 0.03
N LEU A 44 -8.96 -10.48 0.17
CA LEU A 44 -9.54 -10.18 1.47
C LEU A 44 -10.76 -11.10 1.70
N PRO A 45 -10.95 -11.64 2.93
CA PRO A 45 -10.21 -11.32 4.16
C PRO A 45 -8.92 -12.12 4.38
N GLU A 46 -8.62 -13.12 3.55
CA GLU A 46 -7.51 -14.08 3.71
C GLU A 46 -6.15 -13.42 3.98
N HIS A 47 -5.83 -12.34 3.27
CA HIS A 47 -4.56 -11.62 3.35
C HIS A 47 -4.66 -10.29 4.14
N ALA A 48 -5.66 -10.13 5.01
CA ALA A 48 -5.89 -8.86 5.73
C ALA A 48 -4.68 -8.38 6.54
N LYS A 49 -3.96 -9.30 7.21
CA LYS A 49 -2.74 -8.96 7.97
C LYS A 49 -1.64 -8.42 7.05
N ALA A 50 -1.42 -9.07 5.90
CA ALA A 50 -0.42 -8.65 4.93
C ALA A 50 -0.77 -7.27 4.36
N VAL A 51 -2.03 -7.07 3.95
CA VAL A 51 -2.51 -5.77 3.44
C VAL A 51 -2.36 -4.65 4.48
N ALA A 52 -2.70 -4.90 5.75
CA ALA A 52 -2.55 -3.90 6.81
C ALA A 52 -1.09 -3.49 7.04
N GLN A 53 -0.16 -4.45 6.99
CA GLN A 53 1.26 -4.17 7.15
C GLN A 53 1.83 -3.34 5.99
N LEU A 54 1.30 -3.48 4.78
CA LEU A 54 1.69 -2.63 3.65
C LEU A 54 1.33 -1.15 3.89
N GLY A 55 0.26 -0.88 4.65
CA GLY A 55 -0.06 0.45 5.16
C GLY A 55 1.02 0.94 6.11
N VAL A 56 1.10 0.33 7.29
CA VAL A 56 1.94 0.77 8.44
C VAL A 56 3.45 0.68 8.18
N GLY A 57 3.88 0.02 7.10
CA GLY A 57 5.28 0.00 6.67
C GLY A 57 5.50 0.85 5.41
N PRO A 58 5.53 0.23 4.23
CA PRO A 58 6.07 0.87 3.04
C PRO A 58 5.23 2.04 2.54
N PHE A 59 3.90 2.07 2.72
CA PHE A 59 3.13 3.25 2.34
C PHE A 59 3.32 4.42 3.29
N GLU A 60 3.39 4.18 4.60
CA GLU A 60 3.68 5.21 5.59
C GLU A 60 5.08 5.80 5.34
N ASP A 61 6.09 4.95 5.16
CA ASP A 61 7.49 5.35 4.85
C ASP A 61 7.61 6.20 3.57
N MET A 62 6.74 5.96 2.60
CA MET A 62 6.76 6.65 1.30
C MET A 62 5.77 7.80 1.21
N MET A 63 4.98 8.06 2.26
CA MET A 63 3.91 9.05 2.20
C MET A 63 4.48 10.42 1.83
N SER A 64 3.98 10.97 0.73
CA SER A 64 4.49 12.20 0.11
C SER A 64 3.65 12.54 -1.11
N ASP A 65 3.76 13.77 -1.61
CA ASP A 65 3.16 14.15 -2.90
C ASP A 65 3.58 13.22 -4.04
N TRP A 66 4.85 12.77 -4.02
CA TRP A 66 5.36 11.81 -4.99
C TRP A 66 4.52 10.53 -5.01
N LEU A 67 4.19 9.96 -3.85
CA LEU A 67 3.38 8.74 -3.78
C LEU A 67 1.95 9.02 -4.25
N LEU A 68 1.36 10.12 -3.79
CA LEU A 68 -0.02 10.49 -4.15
C LEU A 68 -0.18 10.69 -5.66
N ASP A 69 0.79 11.30 -6.33
CA ASP A 69 0.81 11.42 -7.80
C ASP A 69 0.75 10.06 -8.51
N ARG A 70 1.44 9.04 -7.99
CA ARG A 70 1.40 7.68 -8.57
C ARG A 70 0.06 7.00 -8.27
N LEU A 71 -0.49 7.22 -7.08
CA LEU A 71 -1.74 6.59 -6.67
C LEU A 71 -2.95 7.13 -7.45
N GLU A 72 -2.88 8.34 -8.03
CA GLU A 72 -3.98 8.88 -8.86
C GLU A 72 -4.37 7.96 -10.03
N ALA A 73 -3.40 7.26 -10.63
CA ALA A 73 -3.66 6.31 -11.71
C ALA A 73 -4.50 5.09 -11.29
N TYR A 74 -4.66 4.87 -9.98
CA TYR A 74 -5.39 3.75 -9.40
C TYR A 74 -6.75 4.16 -8.82
N LEU A 75 -7.22 5.39 -9.06
CA LEU A 75 -8.55 5.81 -8.64
C LEU A 75 -9.64 5.25 -9.58
N PRO A 76 -10.79 4.78 -9.04
CA PRO A 76 -11.05 4.55 -7.63
C PRO A 76 -10.24 3.35 -7.10
N PHE A 77 -9.74 3.46 -5.87
CA PHE A 77 -8.95 2.40 -5.26
C PHE A 77 -9.77 1.12 -5.12
N ASP A 78 -9.17 -0.01 -5.51
CA ASP A 78 -9.73 -1.32 -5.20
C ASP A 78 -9.77 -1.59 -3.69
N VAL A 79 -10.39 -2.71 -3.29
CA VAL A 79 -10.58 -3.02 -1.87
C VAL A 79 -9.24 -3.21 -1.14
N ALA A 80 -8.26 -3.86 -1.75
CA ALA A 80 -6.98 -4.14 -1.11
C ALA A 80 -6.17 -2.85 -0.89
N LEU A 81 -6.05 -2.01 -1.93
CA LEU A 81 -5.36 -0.73 -1.85
C LEU A 81 -6.08 0.22 -0.88
N TYR A 82 -7.42 0.30 -0.94
CA TYR A 82 -8.19 1.11 0.00
C TYR A 82 -7.95 0.66 1.45
N THR A 83 -7.98 -0.65 1.71
CA THR A 83 -7.74 -1.19 3.05
C THR A 83 -6.32 -0.88 3.54
N ALA A 84 -5.30 -1.03 2.69
CA ALA A 84 -3.92 -0.68 3.04
C ALA A 84 -3.79 0.81 3.41
N LEU A 85 -4.37 1.70 2.62
CA LEU A 85 -4.28 3.15 2.84
C LEU A 85 -5.15 3.64 4.02
N SER A 86 -6.21 2.91 4.37
CA SER A 86 -7.09 3.26 5.51
C SER A 86 -6.40 3.09 6.88
N GLY A 87 -5.36 2.26 6.95
CA GLY A 87 -4.62 2.00 8.20
C GLY A 87 -3.44 2.94 8.45
N LEU A 88 -3.23 3.94 7.59
CA LEU A 88 -2.05 4.80 7.64
C LEU A 88 -2.09 5.84 8.74
N TYR A 89 -0.95 6.03 9.40
CA TYR A 89 -0.75 7.16 10.30
C TYR A 89 -0.03 8.30 9.56
N VAL A 90 -0.79 9.31 9.11
CA VAL A 90 -0.25 10.44 8.32
C VAL A 90 -0.05 11.73 9.13
N PHE A 91 -0.13 11.66 10.46
CA PHE A 91 -0.13 12.85 11.31
C PHE A 91 1.14 13.72 11.17
N ASN A 92 2.28 13.09 10.85
CA ASN A 92 3.56 13.78 10.68
C ASN A 92 3.74 14.39 9.28
N GLU A 93 2.83 14.11 8.34
CA GLU A 93 2.91 14.63 6.98
C GLU A 93 2.36 16.05 6.86
N PRO A 94 2.77 16.85 5.85
CA PRO A 94 2.21 18.16 5.61
C PRO A 94 0.68 18.12 5.45
N PRO A 95 -0.08 19.12 5.96
CA PRO A 95 -1.54 19.14 5.84
C PRO A 95 -2.06 18.94 4.41
N ALA A 96 -1.34 19.48 3.41
CA ALA A 96 -1.69 19.32 2.01
C ALA A 96 -1.70 17.84 1.54
N VAL A 97 -0.74 17.04 2.02
CA VAL A 97 -0.64 15.60 1.74
C VAL A 97 -1.79 14.85 2.42
N GLN A 98 -2.05 15.16 3.70
CA GLN A 98 -3.15 14.57 4.47
C GLN A 98 -4.51 14.83 3.80
N ASP A 99 -4.77 16.09 3.43
CA ASP A 99 -6.01 16.50 2.77
C ASP A 99 -6.19 15.85 1.40
N ARG A 100 -5.09 15.71 0.64
CA ARG A 100 -5.13 15.08 -0.68
C ARG A 100 -5.44 13.59 -0.57
N LEU A 101 -4.77 12.87 0.33
CA LEU A 101 -5.09 11.46 0.61
C LEU A 101 -6.56 11.30 1.03
N ALA A 102 -7.04 12.14 1.95
CA ALA A 102 -8.44 12.09 2.41
C ALA A 102 -9.43 12.26 1.24
N ARG A 103 -9.17 13.17 0.29
CA ARG A 103 -10.00 13.34 -0.92
C ARG A 103 -10.00 12.10 -1.81
N MET A 104 -8.82 11.48 -2.02
CA MET A 104 -8.68 10.24 -2.81
C MET A 104 -9.44 9.07 -2.17
N MET A 105 -9.34 8.94 -0.84
CA MET A 105 -10.07 7.94 -0.06
C MET A 105 -11.59 8.13 -0.16
N ALA A 106 -12.06 9.37 0.02
CA ALA A 106 -13.48 9.70 -0.11
C ALA A 106 -14.02 9.46 -1.53
N ALA A 107 -13.23 9.75 -2.57
CA ALA A 107 -13.61 9.47 -3.95
C ALA A 107 -13.79 7.96 -4.19
N SER A 108 -12.87 7.14 -3.69
CA SER A 108 -12.91 5.68 -3.81
C SER A 108 -14.04 5.06 -3.00
N GLU A 109 -14.36 5.61 -1.82
CA GLU A 109 -15.53 5.20 -1.05
C GLU A 109 -16.84 5.49 -1.80
N ARG A 110 -16.99 6.69 -2.38
CA ARG A 110 -18.18 7.03 -3.17
C ARG A 110 -18.35 6.13 -4.39
N ALA A 111 -17.26 5.74 -5.05
CA ALA A 111 -17.30 4.88 -6.23
C ALA A 111 -17.81 3.46 -5.91
N ARG A 112 -17.54 2.95 -4.69
CA ARG A 112 -17.98 1.60 -4.26
C ARG A 112 -19.43 1.53 -3.76
N LYS A 113 -20.05 2.68 -3.49
CA LYS A 113 -21.45 2.79 -3.04
C LYS A 113 -22.44 2.98 -4.21
N LYS A 114 -21.94 3.12 -5.44
CA LYS A 114 -22.73 3.22 -6.67
C LYS A 114 -22.88 1.86 -7.32
#